data_AF-W1Y787-F1
#
_entry.id   AF-W1Y787-F1
#
_cell.length_a   1.000
_cell.length_b   1.000
_cell.length_c   1.000
_cell.angle_alpha   90.00
_cell.angle_beta   90.00
_cell.angle_gamma   90.00
#
_symmetry.space_group_name_H-M   'P 1'
#
loop_
_entity.id
_entity.type
_entity.pdbx_description
1 polymer ?
#
loop_
_entity_poly.entity_id
_entity_poly.type
_entity_poly.pdbx_seq_one_letter_code
_entity_poly.pdbx_strand_id
1 'polypeptide(L)' 'ASFGGWQNVYRHYSQSLKCEMNVGVYLPPKAANEKLPVLYWLSGLTCNEQNFITKSGMQRYAAEHNIIVVDRKST' A
#
# COMPACT_ATOMS: atom_id res chain seq x y z
N ALA A 1 4.02 5.50 11.63
CA ALA A 1 4.68 6.36 10.64
C ALA A 1 5.91 5.63 10.10
N SER A 2 6.09 5.57 8.78
CA SER A 2 7.27 4.97 8.13
C SER A 2 7.86 5.96 7.12
N PHE A 3 9.14 6.32 7.28
CA PHE A 3 9.84 7.32 6.45
C PHE A 3 9.09 8.66 6.29
N GLY A 4 8.41 9.13 7.34
CA GLY A 4 7.60 10.36 7.31
C GLY A 4 6.20 10.22 6.68
N GLY A 5 5.88 9.05 6.14
CA GLY A 5 4.55 8.70 5.61
C GLY A 5 3.75 7.78 6.53
N TRP A 6 2.59 7.35 6.04
CA TRP A 6 1.63 6.51 6.75
C TRP A 6 1.39 5.21 5.98
N GLN A 7 1.60 4.07 6.65
CA GLN A 7 1.17 2.78 6.14
C GLN A 7 -0.14 2.42 6.84
N ASN A 8 -1.23 2.32 6.09
CA ASN A 8 -2.55 2.01 6.60
C ASN A 8 -3.09 0.74 5.93
N VAL A 9 -4.02 0.07 6.60
CA VAL A 9 -4.81 -1.01 6.02
C VAL A 9 -6.27 -0.60 6.07
N TYR A 10 -6.93 -0.64 4.91
CA TYR A 10 -8.34 -0.35 4.77
C TYR A 10 -9.11 -1.61 4.47
N ARG A 11 -10.29 -1.72 5.05
CA ARG A 11 -11.24 -2.79 4.77
C ARG A 11 -12.43 -2.22 4.01
N HIS A 12 -12.82 -2.89 2.93
CA HIS A 12 -13.99 -2.50 2.13
C HIS A 12 -14.71 -3.74 1.60
N TYR A 13 -16.03 -3.63 1.42
CA TYR A 13 -16.80 -4.65 0.72
C TYR A 13 -16.61 -4.51 -0.79
N SER A 14 -16.12 -5.57 -1.43
CA SER A 14 -15.96 -5.62 -2.89
C SER A 14 -17.24 -6.15 -3.54
N GLN A 15 -17.89 -5.32 -4.37
CA GLN A 15 -19.08 -5.75 -5.13
C GLN A 15 -18.73 -6.80 -6.19
N SER A 16 -17.53 -6.74 -6.77
CA SER A 16 -17.09 -7.68 -7.81
C SER A 16 -16.73 -9.06 -7.24
N LEU A 17 -16.10 -9.10 -6.06
CA LEU A 17 -15.74 -10.37 -5.39
C LEU A 17 -16.78 -10.85 -4.38
N LYS A 18 -17.77 -10.01 -4.05
CA LYS A 18 -18.85 -10.26 -3.09
C LYS A 18 -18.34 -10.62 -1.68
N CYS A 19 -17.21 -10.03 -1.27
CA CYS A 19 -16.61 -10.27 0.04
C CYS A 19 -15.91 -9.03 0.59
N GLU A 20 -15.63 -9.07 1.89
CA GLU A 20 -14.81 -8.08 2.59
C GLU A 20 -13.34 -8.24 2.20
N MET A 21 -12.72 -7.17 1.74
CA MET A 21 -11.34 -7.13 1.28
C MET A 21 -10.50 -6.17 2.11
N ASN A 22 -9.29 -6.59 2.45
CA ASN A 22 -8.27 -5.75 3.06
C ASN A 22 -7.30 -5.25 1.97
N VAL A 23 -6.94 -3.97 2.04
CA VAL A 23 -6.00 -3.31 1.11
C VAL A 23 -4.99 -2.53 1.92
N GLY A 24 -3.70 -2.78 1.68
CA GLY A 24 -2.60 -1.98 2.19
C GLY A 24 -2.39 -0.73 1.35
N VAL A 25 -2.17 0.40 2.01
CA VAL A 25 -1.86 1.67 1.33
C VAL A 25 -0.71 2.37 2.06
N TYR A 26 0.35 2.69 1.31
CA TYR A 26 1.40 3.61 1.74
C TYR A 26 1.13 5.01 1.21
N LEU A 27 1.03 5.97 2.12
CA LEU A 27 0.86 7.40 1.83
C LEU A 27 2.16 8.14 2.18
N PRO A 28 2.89 8.70 1.20
CA PRO A 28 4.07 9.52 1.47
C PRO A 28 3.67 10.86 2.14
N PRO A 29 4.61 11.59 2.77
CA PRO A 29 4.30 12.81 3.52
C PRO A 29 3.50 13.86 2.73
N LYS A 30 3.79 14.02 1.42
CA LYS A 30 3.12 15.00 0.56
C LYS A 30 1.66 14.65 0.20
N ALA A 31 1.24 13.40 0.40
CA ALA A 31 -0.12 12.96 0.08
C ALA A 31 -1.20 13.68 0.91
N ALA A 32 -0.82 14.35 2.01
CA ALA A 32 -1.74 15.15 2.81
C ALA A 32 -2.22 16.42 2.09
N ASN A 33 -1.40 16.98 1.18
CA ASN A 33 -1.65 18.29 0.57
C ASN A 33 -1.72 18.24 -0.96
N GLU A 34 -1.21 17.18 -1.59
CA GLU A 34 -1.06 17.08 -3.04
C GLU A 34 -1.60 15.75 -3.58
N LYS A 35 -2.11 15.77 -4.82
CA LYS A 35 -2.43 14.55 -5.56
C LYS A 35 -1.14 13.95 -6.12
N LEU A 36 -0.90 12.69 -5.80
CA LEU A 36 0.31 11.97 -6.17
C LEU A 36 -0.02 10.78 -7.08
N PRO A 37 0.93 10.33 -7.92
CA PRO A 37 0.77 9.11 -8.70
C PRO A 37 0.60 7.88 -7.79
N VAL A 38 -0.19 6.91 -8.26
CA VAL A 38 -0.50 5.67 -7.56
C VAL A 38 0.11 4.48 -8.29
N LEU A 39 0.87 3.65 -7.57
CA LEU A 39 1.39 2.38 -8.02
C LEU A 39 0.60 1.23 -7.37
N TYR A 40 -0.08 0.43 -8.18
CA TYR A 40 -0.75 -0.79 -7.73
C TYR A 40 0.23 -1.96 -7.77
N TRP A 41 0.48 -2.57 -6.62
CA TRP A 41 1.33 -3.74 -6.47
C TRP A 41 0.47 -5.00 -6.28
N LEU A 42 0.62 -5.95 -7.21
CA LEU A 42 -0.08 -7.23 -7.17
C LEU A 42 0.88 -8.32 -6.69
N SER A 43 0.69 -8.79 -5.46
CA SER A 43 1.47 -9.90 -4.90
C SER A 43 1.21 -11.20 -5.67
N GLY A 44 2.28 -11.96 -5.94
CA GLY A 44 2.21 -13.27 -6.58
C GLY A 44 1.60 -14.36 -5.68
N LEU A 45 1.39 -15.56 -6.26
CA LEU A 45 0.60 -16.68 -5.72
C LEU A 45 1.00 -17.20 -4.32
N THR A 46 2.12 -16.74 -3.75
CA THR A 46 2.67 -17.18 -2.45
C THR A 46 3.28 -16.05 -1.62
N CYS A 47 3.10 -14.79 -2.01
CA CYS A 47 3.69 -13.66 -1.29
C CYS A 47 2.77 -13.18 -0.16
N ASN A 48 3.05 -13.61 1.07
CA ASN A 48 2.56 -12.93 2.26
C ASN A 48 3.15 -11.51 2.32
N GLU A 49 2.28 -10.49 2.43
CA GLU A 49 2.60 -9.05 2.44
C GLU A 49 3.73 -8.66 3.41
N GLN A 50 3.92 -9.44 4.45
CA GLN A 50 4.94 -9.20 5.47
C GLN A 50 6.36 -9.25 4.92
N ASN A 51 6.61 -9.95 3.80
CA ASN A 51 7.90 -9.93 3.12
C ASN A 51 8.12 -8.63 2.31
N PHE A 52 7.08 -7.99 1.79
CA PHE A 52 7.26 -6.83 0.91
C PHE A 52 7.38 -5.53 1.71
N ILE A 53 6.44 -5.26 2.63
CA ILE A 53 6.48 -4.03 3.43
C ILE A 53 7.71 -4.00 4.35
N THR A 54 8.08 -5.14 4.93
CA THR A 54 9.16 -5.22 5.93
C THR A 54 10.56 -5.45 5.32
N LYS A 55 10.69 -6.12 4.16
CA LYS A 55 12.01 -6.45 3.57
C LYS A 55 12.37 -5.70 2.29
N SER A 56 11.41 -5.12 1.55
CA SER A 56 11.73 -4.46 0.27
C SER A 56 12.34 -3.06 0.42
N GLY A 57 12.14 -2.40 1.56
CA GLY A 57 12.53 -1.00 1.74
C GLY A 57 11.74 -0.03 0.84
N MET A 58 10.66 -0.48 0.20
CA MET A 58 9.83 0.32 -0.72
C MET A 58 9.39 1.65 -0.13
N GLN A 59 9.03 1.67 1.15
CA GLN A 59 8.49 2.86 1.81
C GLN A 59 9.47 4.04 1.75
N ARG A 60 10.77 3.78 1.76
CA ARG A 60 11.80 4.80 1.59
C ARG A 60 11.74 5.42 0.19
N TYR A 61 11.76 4.60 -0.86
CA TYR A 61 11.71 5.08 -2.24
C TYR A 61 10.35 5.72 -2.57
N ALA A 62 9.26 5.17 -2.05
CA ALA A 62 7.92 5.75 -2.22
C ALA A 62 7.82 7.13 -1.57
N ALA A 63 8.47 7.34 -0.41
CA ALA A 63 8.61 8.66 0.20
C ALA A 63 9.49 9.61 -0.64
N GLU A 64 10.66 9.14 -1.09
CA GLU A 64 11.61 9.94 -1.89
C GLU A 64 10.99 10.39 -3.23
N HIS A 65 10.23 9.52 -3.89
CA HIS A 65 9.60 9.79 -5.19
C HIS A 65 8.17 10.32 -5.12
N ASN A 66 7.60 10.47 -3.92
CA ASN A 66 6.21 10.89 -3.70
C ASN A 66 5.20 10.02 -4.47
N ILE A 67 5.32 8.70 -4.33
CA ILE A 67 4.43 7.72 -4.96
C ILE A 67 3.56 7.09 -3.87
N ILE A 68 2.25 7.03 -4.11
CA ILE A 68 1.33 6.23 -3.29
C ILE A 68 1.43 4.79 -3.75
N VAL A 69 1.55 3.85 -2.82
CA VAL A 69 1.54 2.42 -3.14
C VAL A 69 0.28 1.80 -2.58
N VAL A 70 -0.41 1.02 -3.42
CA VAL A 70 -1.57 0.21 -3.03
C VAL A 70 -1.25 -1.26 -3.24
N ASP A 71 -1.30 -2.06 -2.18
CA ASP A 71 -1.08 -3.50 -2.23
C ASP A 71 -2.29 -4.30 -1.73
N ARG A 72 -2.52 -5.46 -2.34
CA ARG A 72 -3.62 -6.36 -1.95
C ARG A 72 -3.17 -7.24 -0.78
N LYS A 73 -3.93 -7.19 0.32
CA LYS A 73 -3.76 -8.11 1.45
C LYS A 73 -4.59 -9.35 1.24
N SER A 74 -3.92 -10.49 1.05
CA SER A 74 -4.56 -11.78 1.19
C SER A 74 -4.68 -12.10 2.68
N THR A 75 -5.84 -11.74 3.23
CA THR A 75 -6.34 -12.06 4.57
C THR A 75 -5.61 -11.35 5.72
#